data_AF-A0A1V9X477-F1
#
_entry.id   AF-A0A1V9X477-F1
#
_cell.length_a   1.000
_cell.length_b   1.000
_cell.length_c   1.000
_cell.angle_alpha   90.00
_cell.angle_beta   90.00
_cell.angle_gamma   90.00
#
_symmetry.space_group_name_H-M   'P 1'
#
loop_
_entity.id
_entity.type
_entity.pdbx_description
1 polymer ?
#
loop_
_entity_poly.entity_id
_entity_poly.type
_entity_poly.pdbx_seq_one_letter_code
_entity_poly.pdbx_strand_id
1 'polypeptide(L)'
;MIRLRAREPGTQSTHHNLLFRYGTNRFDPFSGRDMIVFVQIQNAGANFFEKHIIENLNVVEKSLCVCTKKNGRKQNCRCHSDNTILRTGDTPWLFSRLSGGWACGVHAGWTQLVGCVDRVLDEVSGEPRRRRYLYITFLREPVRRFRSEWLRFVEQRETRPSRVLCGSREHALPDVQECFKGVEPAEVTLEEFALCKDNLALNRQTRMLADLRLVNCYDGSINQTQRDMILLHSAKTNLHHMAFFGIAEFPNISQRMFEAAFGVQFRSRPRHRFNRLSSYLKRSPISSNTWSAQTEATVRQVNHLDMQLYEYGKELLFERFHHLFKEGPREDEDPDWADGDDFFMDR
;
A
#
# COMPACT_ATOMS: atom_id res chain seq x y z
N MET A 1 -58.69 -11.45 7.87
CA MET A 1 -57.89 -10.81 8.94
C MET A 1 -56.91 -11.82 9.51
N ILE A 2 -55.68 -11.82 8.99
CA ILE A 2 -54.59 -12.69 9.46
C ILE A 2 -53.59 -11.78 10.17
N ARG A 3 -53.45 -11.94 11.50
CA ARG A 3 -52.50 -11.20 12.33
C ARG A 3 -51.08 -11.66 12.00
N LEU A 4 -50.32 -10.80 11.33
CA LEU A 4 -48.87 -10.94 11.20
C LEU A 4 -48.22 -10.66 12.56
N ARG A 5 -47.67 -11.70 13.19
CA ARG A 5 -46.75 -11.54 14.32
C ARG A 5 -45.43 -10.97 13.78
N ALA A 6 -45.04 -9.80 14.28
CA ALA A 6 -43.73 -9.23 14.04
C ALA A 6 -42.65 -10.19 14.54
N ARG A 7 -41.69 -10.51 13.68
CA ARG A 7 -40.48 -11.27 14.00
C ARG A 7 -39.53 -10.30 14.69
N GLU A 8 -39.09 -10.65 15.89
CA GLU A 8 -38.05 -9.92 16.63
C GLU A 8 -36.76 -9.80 15.78
N PRO A 9 -36.02 -8.69 15.88
CA PRO A 9 -34.75 -8.53 15.17
C PRO A 9 -33.68 -9.41 15.84
N GLY A 10 -33.55 -10.64 15.34
CA GLY A 10 -32.47 -11.55 15.69
C GLY A 10 -31.13 -11.00 15.21
N THR A 11 -30.29 -10.60 16.17
CA THR A 11 -28.82 -10.69 16.14
C THR A 11 -28.14 -10.44 14.79
N GLN A 12 -27.83 -9.17 14.52
CA GLN A 12 -26.78 -8.83 13.56
C GLN A 12 -25.47 -9.53 13.97
N SER A 13 -25.00 -10.39 13.09
CA SER A 13 -23.74 -11.11 13.16
C SER A 13 -22.57 -10.16 13.40
N THR A 14 -22.01 -10.20 14.61
CA THR A 14 -20.82 -9.46 15.06
C THR A 14 -19.54 -10.07 14.51
N HIS A 15 -19.37 -10.05 13.19
CA HIS A 15 -18.12 -10.43 12.51
C HIS A 15 -17.21 -9.24 12.17
N HIS A 16 -17.59 -8.00 12.54
CA HIS A 16 -16.73 -6.83 12.43
C HIS A 16 -15.81 -6.72 13.67
N ASN A 17 -14.50 -6.52 13.46
CA ASN A 17 -13.43 -6.33 14.47
C ASN A 17 -12.80 -7.58 15.10
N LEU A 18 -12.27 -8.50 14.29
CA LEU A 18 -11.37 -9.55 14.81
C LEU A 18 -9.99 -9.02 15.26
N LEU A 19 -9.53 -7.87 14.76
CA LEU A 19 -8.19 -7.33 15.06
C LEU A 19 -8.14 -6.42 16.29
N PHE A 20 -9.28 -5.85 16.72
CA PHE A 20 -9.34 -4.87 17.80
C PHE A 20 -10.04 -5.38 19.06
N ARG A 21 -10.34 -6.69 19.14
CA ARG A 21 -10.79 -7.30 20.40
C ARG A 21 -9.60 -7.45 21.33
N TYR A 22 -9.64 -6.71 22.44
CA TYR A 22 -8.80 -6.98 23.61
C TYR A 22 -8.84 -8.48 23.94
N GLY A 23 -7.69 -9.17 23.85
CA GLY A 23 -7.48 -10.42 24.60
C GLY A 23 -7.15 -11.70 23.82
N THR A 24 -7.26 -11.79 22.50
CA THR A 24 -6.85 -13.03 21.81
C THR A 24 -6.14 -12.71 20.50
N ASN A 25 -4.84 -13.00 20.47
CA ASN A 25 -3.90 -12.89 19.33
C ASN A 25 -3.20 -11.54 19.12
N ARG A 26 -2.38 -11.12 20.10
CA ARG A 26 -1.35 -10.09 19.86
C ARG A 26 -0.37 -10.59 18.78
N PHE A 27 0.16 -9.64 18.01
CA PHE A 27 1.25 -9.90 17.08
C PHE A 27 2.52 -10.25 17.86
N ASP A 28 3.19 -11.32 17.45
CA ASP A 28 4.45 -11.78 18.05
C ASP A 28 5.51 -11.99 16.96
N PRO A 29 6.46 -11.04 16.78
CA PRO A 29 7.53 -11.16 15.79
C PRO A 29 8.54 -12.27 16.12
N PHE A 30 8.51 -12.83 17.33
CA PHE A 30 9.40 -13.92 17.76
C PHE A 30 8.75 -15.31 17.60
N SER A 31 7.45 -15.35 17.33
CA SER A 31 6.69 -16.61 17.26
C SER A 31 7.10 -17.53 16.09
N GLY A 32 7.78 -16.98 15.08
CA GLY A 32 8.06 -17.65 13.80
C GLY A 32 6.80 -17.97 12.97
N ARG A 33 5.62 -17.54 13.42
CA ARG A 33 4.32 -17.83 12.79
C ARG A 33 3.64 -16.57 12.27
N ASP A 34 3.77 -15.46 12.97
CA ASP A 34 3.19 -14.20 12.53
C ASP A 34 4.05 -13.51 11.47
N MET A 35 3.42 -13.14 10.36
CA MET A 35 4.08 -12.49 9.24
C MET A 35 3.30 -11.25 8.83
N ILE A 36 3.92 -10.07 8.92
CA ILE A 36 3.41 -8.87 8.29
C ILE A 36 3.71 -8.94 6.80
N VAL A 37 2.69 -8.77 5.95
CA VAL A 37 2.85 -8.72 4.49
C VAL A 37 2.46 -7.34 3.99
N PHE A 38 3.43 -6.58 3.48
CA PHE A 38 3.19 -5.21 3.03
C PHE A 38 2.82 -5.17 1.55
N VAL A 39 1.55 -4.88 1.24
CA VAL A 39 1.09 -4.54 -0.11
C VAL A 39 1.55 -3.12 -0.46
N GLN A 40 2.68 -3.01 -1.16
CA GLN A 40 3.34 -1.74 -1.44
C GLN A 40 2.86 -1.09 -2.75
N ILE A 41 1.91 -0.15 -2.64
CA ILE A 41 1.41 0.65 -3.75
C ILE A 41 2.41 1.76 -4.12
N GLN A 42 2.73 1.89 -5.42
CA GLN A 42 3.61 2.95 -5.91
C GLN A 42 3.09 4.34 -5.53
N ASN A 43 4.03 5.20 -5.11
CA ASN A 43 3.80 6.62 -4.83
C ASN A 43 2.75 6.91 -3.74
N ALA A 44 2.37 5.90 -2.95
CA ALA A 44 1.43 6.03 -1.83
C ALA A 44 2.11 6.32 -0.48
N GLY A 45 3.38 6.75 -0.47
CA GLY A 45 4.15 7.00 0.76
C GLY A 45 4.61 5.73 1.51
N ALA A 46 4.34 4.54 0.96
CA ALA A 46 4.62 3.26 1.62
C ALA A 46 6.10 3.03 1.96
N ASN A 47 7.05 3.54 1.15
CA ASN A 47 8.49 3.43 1.43
C ASN A 47 8.89 4.08 2.76
N PHE A 48 8.27 5.23 3.10
CA PHE A 48 8.56 5.92 4.35
C PHE A 48 8.14 5.07 5.54
N PHE A 49 6.91 4.55 5.51
CA PHE A 49 6.39 3.76 6.60
C PHE A 49 7.10 2.41 6.75
N GLU A 50 7.51 1.79 5.64
CA GLU A 50 8.33 0.59 5.66
C GLU A 50 9.64 0.80 6.43
N LYS A 51 10.36 1.90 6.14
CA LYS A 51 11.55 2.28 6.91
C LYS A 51 11.22 2.53 8.37
N HIS A 52 10.09 3.16 8.65
CA HIS A 52 9.65 3.41 10.03
C HIS A 52 9.44 2.11 10.80
N ILE A 53 8.80 1.08 10.19
CA ILE A 53 8.67 -0.27 10.77
C ILE A 53 10.04 -0.90 11.03
N ILE A 54 10.97 -0.77 10.08
CA ILE A 54 12.28 -1.43 10.17
C ILE A 54 13.20 -0.75 11.20
N GLU A 55 13.22 0.57 11.26
CA GLU A 55 14.23 1.34 12.00
C GLU A 55 13.74 1.86 13.36
N ASN A 56 12.44 2.13 13.49
CA ASN A 56 11.87 2.79 14.67
C ASN A 56 11.00 1.90 15.55
N LEU A 57 10.76 0.64 15.20
CA LEU A 57 9.91 -0.23 16.01
C LEU A 57 10.60 -0.61 17.33
N ASN A 58 9.91 -0.37 18.45
CA ASN A 58 10.37 -0.57 19.81
C ASN A 58 9.67 -1.78 20.45
N VAL A 59 9.98 -2.99 19.99
CA VAL A 59 9.45 -4.24 20.59
C VAL A 59 10.40 -4.81 21.65
N VAL A 60 11.70 -4.55 21.51
CA VAL A 60 12.80 -5.04 22.37
C VAL A 60 13.93 -4.02 22.39
N GLU A 61 14.85 -4.15 23.36
CA GLU A 61 16.04 -3.28 23.51
C GLU A 61 16.96 -3.29 22.28
N LYS A 62 16.92 -4.37 21.47
CA LYS A 62 17.67 -4.54 20.22
C LYS A 62 16.81 -4.32 18.96
N SER A 63 17.44 -3.92 17.85
CA SER A 63 16.76 -3.80 16.56
C SER A 63 16.29 -5.17 16.04
N LEU A 64 15.02 -5.27 15.64
CA LEU A 64 14.43 -6.47 15.02
C LEU A 64 14.86 -6.69 13.56
N CYS A 65 15.49 -5.69 12.94
CA CYS A 65 15.99 -5.78 11.59
C CYS A 65 17.48 -5.42 11.52
N VAL A 66 18.24 -6.19 10.75
CA VAL A 66 19.65 -5.92 10.43
C VAL A 66 19.76 -5.50 8.97
N CYS A 67 20.11 -4.24 8.73
CA CYS A 67 20.15 -3.66 7.40
C CYS A 67 21.59 -3.50 6.89
N THR A 68 21.86 -4.03 5.69
CA THR A 68 23.13 -3.84 5.01
C THR A 68 23.02 -2.69 4.00
N LYS A 69 23.98 -1.76 4.02
CA LYS A 69 24.14 -0.71 3.01
C LYS A 69 25.35 -1.08 2.14
N LYS A 70 25.17 -1.29 0.83
CA LYS A 70 26.28 -1.41 -0.14
C LYS A 70 26.45 -0.08 -0.88
N ASN A 71 27.65 0.49 -0.91
CA ASN A 71 27.99 1.69 -1.71
C ASN A 71 26.97 2.85 -1.62
N GLY A 72 26.41 3.10 -0.43
CA GLY A 72 25.42 4.15 -0.21
C GLY A 72 24.04 3.92 -0.84
N ARG A 73 23.79 2.78 -1.52
CA ARG A 73 22.53 2.50 -2.24
C ARG A 73 22.04 1.07 -2.04
N LYS A 74 20.73 0.94 -1.88
CA LYS A 74 19.96 -0.27 -1.55
C LYS A 74 20.25 -0.80 -0.14
N GLN A 75 19.25 -0.58 0.71
CA GLN A 75 19.17 -1.15 2.05
C GLN A 75 18.40 -2.47 1.91
N ASN A 76 19.10 -3.59 1.95
CA ASN A 76 18.44 -4.87 2.19
C ASN A 76 18.49 -5.14 3.69
N CYS A 77 17.33 -5.32 4.30
CA CYS A 77 17.16 -5.57 5.71
C CYS A 77 16.78 -7.02 5.91
N ARG A 78 17.32 -7.62 6.96
CA ARG A 78 16.93 -8.95 7.42
C ARG A 78 16.12 -8.77 8.69
N CYS A 79 14.83 -9.06 8.62
CA CYS A 79 13.87 -8.90 9.72
C CYS A 79 13.37 -10.28 10.15
N HIS A 80 14.19 -11.01 10.91
CA HIS A 80 13.90 -12.37 11.36
C HIS A 80 13.56 -12.42 12.85
N SER A 81 12.94 -13.52 13.26
CA SER A 81 12.55 -13.77 14.64
C SER A 81 13.75 -13.79 15.58
N ASP A 82 14.90 -14.34 15.16
CA ASP A 82 16.14 -14.29 15.93
C ASP A 82 17.35 -13.91 15.06
N ASN A 83 17.70 -12.63 15.08
CA ASN A 83 18.86 -12.12 14.34
C ASN A 83 20.22 -12.56 14.92
N THR A 84 20.26 -13.25 16.07
CA THR A 84 21.51 -13.68 16.74
C THR A 84 21.96 -15.08 16.35
N ILE A 85 21.06 -15.94 15.89
CA ILE A 85 21.37 -17.30 15.50
C ILE A 85 20.96 -17.51 14.04
N LEU A 86 21.94 -17.45 13.13
CA LEU A 86 21.76 -17.82 11.72
C LEU A 86 21.52 -19.33 11.64
N ARG A 87 20.31 -19.80 11.94
CA ARG A 87 19.89 -21.16 11.66
C ARG A 87 19.25 -21.22 10.28
N THR A 88 19.59 -22.26 9.55
CA THR A 88 18.76 -22.75 8.44
C THR A 88 17.32 -22.92 8.95
N GLY A 89 16.36 -22.26 8.31
CA GLY A 89 14.95 -22.28 8.70
C GLY A 89 14.45 -21.13 9.59
N ASP A 90 15.22 -20.04 9.77
CA ASP A 90 14.71 -18.86 10.47
C ASP A 90 13.72 -18.06 9.61
N THR A 91 12.51 -17.84 10.12
CA THR A 91 11.40 -17.26 9.36
C THR A 91 11.38 -15.74 9.54
N PRO A 92 11.29 -14.94 8.46
CA PRO A 92 11.13 -13.50 8.61
C PRO A 92 9.81 -13.20 9.34
N TRP A 93 9.69 -12.05 9.99
CA TRP A 93 8.40 -11.56 10.51
C TRP A 93 7.80 -10.46 9.63
N LEU A 94 8.58 -9.96 8.67
CA LEU A 94 8.17 -8.93 7.70
C LEU A 94 8.48 -9.37 6.27
N PHE A 95 7.44 -9.47 5.45
CA PHE A 95 7.53 -9.63 4.00
C PHE A 95 7.22 -8.30 3.32
N SER A 96 8.25 -7.65 2.82
CA SER A 96 8.19 -6.32 2.19
C SER A 96 9.35 -6.14 1.21
N ARG A 97 9.39 -5.03 0.46
CA ARG A 97 10.47 -4.75 -0.51
C ARG A 97 11.85 -4.71 0.16
N LEU A 98 11.97 -4.03 1.30
CA LEU A 98 13.24 -3.86 2.01
C LEU A 98 13.64 -5.10 2.82
N SER A 99 12.71 -6.00 3.16
CA SER A 99 12.99 -7.22 3.93
C SER A 99 13.16 -8.47 3.05
N GLY A 100 12.26 -8.67 2.09
CA GLY A 100 12.18 -9.85 1.23
C GLY A 100 12.43 -9.57 -0.26
N GLY A 101 12.71 -8.32 -0.63
CA GLY A 101 12.86 -7.93 -2.03
C GLY A 101 11.56 -8.04 -2.83
N TRP A 102 11.69 -8.32 -4.12
CA TRP A 102 10.58 -8.51 -5.05
C TRP A 102 10.32 -9.99 -5.35
N ALA A 103 10.37 -10.86 -4.33
CA ALA A 103 10.25 -12.30 -4.52
C ALA A 103 8.91 -12.74 -5.14
N CYS A 104 7.87 -11.92 -5.00
CA CYS A 104 6.55 -12.13 -5.64
C CYS A 104 6.28 -11.20 -6.84
N GLY A 105 7.32 -10.56 -7.37
CA GLY A 105 7.22 -9.59 -8.46
C GLY A 105 7.37 -8.15 -7.99
N VAL A 106 7.80 -7.28 -8.91
CA VAL A 106 7.99 -5.84 -8.66
C VAL A 106 6.63 -5.18 -8.43
N HIS A 107 6.45 -4.57 -7.25
CA HIS A 107 5.19 -3.97 -6.80
C HIS A 107 3.99 -4.92 -6.88
N ALA A 108 4.17 -6.14 -6.35
CA ALA A 108 3.12 -7.14 -6.30
C ALA A 108 1.86 -6.61 -5.57
N GLY A 109 0.71 -6.69 -6.25
CA GLY A 109 -0.59 -6.37 -5.65
C GLY A 109 -1.14 -7.48 -4.76
N TRP A 110 -2.33 -7.28 -4.21
CA TRP A 110 -3.06 -8.24 -3.38
C TRP A 110 -3.14 -9.63 -4.01
N THR A 111 -3.61 -9.69 -5.26
CA THR A 111 -3.80 -10.96 -6.00
C THR A 111 -2.49 -11.76 -6.10
N GLN A 112 -1.37 -11.09 -6.36
CA GLN A 112 -0.06 -11.72 -6.46
C GLN A 112 0.44 -12.20 -5.11
N LEU A 113 0.38 -11.34 -4.08
CA LEU A 113 0.92 -11.64 -2.77
C LEU A 113 0.17 -12.80 -2.11
N VAL A 114 -1.16 -12.83 -2.19
CA VAL A 114 -1.97 -13.93 -1.65
C VAL A 114 -1.64 -15.26 -2.34
N GLY A 115 -1.34 -15.25 -3.64
CA GLY A 115 -0.98 -16.46 -4.39
C GLY A 115 0.49 -16.88 -4.30
N CYS A 116 1.37 -16.07 -3.69
CA CYS A 116 2.82 -16.25 -3.81
C CYS A 116 3.56 -16.36 -2.48
N VAL A 117 3.18 -15.55 -1.48
CA VAL A 117 4.00 -15.36 -0.27
C VAL A 117 4.23 -16.67 0.50
N ASP A 118 3.20 -17.51 0.64
CA ASP A 118 3.31 -18.79 1.35
C ASP A 118 4.31 -19.73 0.69
N ARG A 119 4.17 -19.95 -0.63
CA ARG A 119 5.09 -20.76 -1.43
C ARG A 119 6.54 -20.27 -1.33
N VAL A 120 6.77 -18.96 -1.50
CA VAL A 120 8.12 -18.38 -1.43
C VAL A 120 8.75 -18.59 -0.05
N LEU A 121 7.96 -18.42 1.01
CA LEU A 121 8.47 -18.60 2.37
C LEU A 121 8.73 -20.08 2.70
N ASP A 122 7.93 -21.00 2.18
CA ASP A 122 8.16 -22.44 2.31
C ASP A 122 9.43 -22.89 1.57
N GLU A 123 9.66 -22.39 0.35
CA GLU A 123 10.90 -22.63 -0.40
C GLU A 123 12.13 -22.16 0.36
N VAL A 124 12.06 -21.00 1.01
CA VAL A 124 13.15 -20.46 1.85
C VAL A 124 13.31 -21.24 3.15
N SER A 125 12.21 -21.71 3.75
CA SER A 125 12.23 -22.45 5.02
C SER A 125 12.67 -23.92 4.83
N GLY A 126 12.52 -24.46 3.62
CA GLY A 126 12.77 -25.86 3.29
C GLY A 126 11.63 -26.80 3.68
N GLU A 127 10.59 -26.31 4.36
CA GLU A 127 9.42 -27.08 4.79
C GLU A 127 8.17 -26.19 4.84
N PRO A 128 6.97 -26.76 4.58
CA PRO A 128 5.72 -26.05 4.78
C PRO A 128 5.50 -25.68 6.25
N ARG A 129 5.21 -24.41 6.52
CA ARG A 129 4.90 -23.94 7.89
C ARG A 129 3.57 -23.24 7.97
N ARG A 130 2.83 -23.50 9.06
CA ARG A 130 1.58 -22.79 9.33
C ARG A 130 1.88 -21.37 9.81
N ARG A 131 1.66 -20.38 8.94
CA ARG A 131 1.85 -18.95 9.21
C ARG A 131 0.53 -18.20 9.31
N ARG A 132 0.52 -17.11 10.07
CA ARG A 132 -0.57 -16.14 10.14
C ARG A 132 -0.15 -14.87 9.39
N TYR A 133 -0.74 -14.65 8.23
CA TYR A 133 -0.47 -13.47 7.41
C TYR A 133 -1.29 -12.27 7.85
N LEU A 134 -0.59 -11.19 8.19
CA LEU A 134 -1.12 -9.91 8.61
C LEU A 134 -0.86 -8.90 7.49
N TYR A 135 -1.77 -8.85 6.53
CA TYR A 135 -1.64 -7.94 5.39
C TYR A 135 -1.82 -6.49 5.82
N ILE A 136 -0.92 -5.63 5.35
CA ILE A 136 -0.98 -4.19 5.56
C ILE A 136 -0.79 -3.41 4.26
N THR A 137 -1.27 -2.17 4.21
CA THR A 137 -1.04 -1.26 3.08
C THR A 137 -1.05 0.21 3.49
N PHE A 138 -0.73 1.10 2.54
CA PHE A 138 -0.89 2.55 2.66
C PHE A 138 -1.65 3.10 1.47
N LEU A 139 -2.63 3.96 1.74
CA LEU A 139 -3.33 4.74 0.74
C LEU A 139 -2.77 6.17 0.70
N ARG A 140 -3.02 6.86 -0.41
CA ARG A 140 -2.72 8.28 -0.61
C ARG A 140 -3.82 8.93 -1.43
N GLU A 141 -4.01 10.24 -1.25
CA GLU A 141 -4.95 11.01 -2.04
C GLU A 141 -4.67 10.78 -3.54
N PRO A 142 -5.68 10.36 -4.33
CA PRO A 142 -5.44 9.85 -5.68
C PRO A 142 -4.81 10.84 -6.64
N VAL A 143 -5.16 12.13 -6.57
CA VAL A 143 -4.58 13.16 -7.44
C VAL A 143 -3.09 13.36 -7.12
N ARG A 144 -2.73 13.49 -5.85
CA ARG A 144 -1.33 13.61 -5.38
C ARG A 144 -0.52 12.37 -5.76
N ARG A 145 -1.08 11.18 -5.54
CA ARG A 145 -0.44 9.90 -5.90
C ARG A 145 -0.20 9.80 -7.41
N PHE A 146 -1.21 10.12 -8.22
CA PHE A 146 -1.12 10.07 -9.69
C PHE A 146 -0.10 11.08 -10.23
N ARG A 147 -0.11 12.32 -9.71
CA ARG A 147 0.89 13.34 -10.00
C ARG A 147 2.31 12.87 -9.68
N SER A 148 2.51 12.28 -8.50
CA SER A 148 3.82 11.79 -8.08
C SER A 148 4.34 10.70 -9.03
N GLU A 149 3.45 9.88 -9.59
CA GLU A 149 3.80 8.86 -10.57
C GLU A 149 4.15 9.45 -11.94
N TRP A 150 3.38 10.44 -12.40
CA TRP A 150 3.70 11.18 -13.62
C TRP A 150 5.07 11.85 -13.53
N LEU A 151 5.39 12.51 -12.42
CA LEU A 151 6.72 13.12 -12.22
C LEU A 151 7.83 12.08 -12.34
N ARG A 152 7.65 10.87 -11.76
CA ARG A 152 8.64 9.80 -11.90
C ARG A 152 8.76 9.26 -13.33
N PHE A 153 7.66 9.26 -14.09
CA PHE A 153 7.65 8.91 -15.51
C PHE A 153 8.47 9.92 -16.33
N VAL A 154 8.18 11.21 -16.17
CA VAL A 154 8.86 12.33 -16.84
C VAL A 154 10.36 12.33 -16.51
N GLU A 155 10.73 12.06 -15.26
CA GLU A 155 12.12 11.95 -14.82
C GLU A 155 12.80 10.63 -15.25
N GLN A 156 12.07 9.69 -15.85
CA GLN A 156 12.54 8.35 -16.22
C GLN A 156 13.12 7.55 -15.04
N ARG A 157 12.53 7.71 -13.85
CA ARG A 157 13.01 7.13 -12.59
C ARG A 157 12.23 5.91 -12.09
N GLU A 158 11.33 5.38 -12.91
CA GLU A 158 10.46 4.27 -12.52
C GLU A 158 10.79 3.01 -13.31
N THR A 159 11.21 1.94 -12.62
CA THR A 159 11.25 0.60 -13.20
C THR A 159 9.86 0.00 -13.17
N ARG A 160 9.33 -0.34 -14.34
CA ARG A 160 7.97 -0.88 -14.49
C ARG A 160 8.02 -2.36 -14.85
N PRO A 161 7.23 -3.22 -14.19
CA PRO A 161 7.13 -4.61 -14.61
C PRO A 161 6.45 -4.68 -15.98
N SER A 162 7.05 -5.43 -16.90
CA SER A 162 6.44 -5.75 -18.20
C SER A 162 5.48 -6.94 -18.13
N ARG A 163 5.55 -7.72 -17.04
CA ARG A 163 4.73 -8.91 -16.82
C ARG A 163 4.31 -9.02 -15.36
N VAL A 164 3.18 -9.69 -15.16
CA VAL A 164 2.57 -9.88 -13.83
C VAL A 164 1.93 -11.26 -13.76
N LEU A 165 2.03 -11.90 -12.59
CA LEU A 165 1.32 -13.14 -12.33
C LEU A 165 -0.10 -12.83 -11.83
N CYS A 166 -1.12 -13.49 -12.38
CA CYS A 166 -2.47 -13.43 -11.86
C CYS A 166 -3.11 -14.82 -11.95
N GLY A 167 -3.49 -15.38 -10.80
CA GLY A 167 -3.81 -16.81 -10.71
C GLY A 167 -2.57 -17.64 -11.05
N SER A 168 -2.72 -18.60 -11.97
CA SER A 168 -1.63 -19.46 -12.46
C SER A 168 -1.01 -18.98 -13.78
N ARG A 169 -1.46 -17.84 -14.32
CA ARG A 169 -1.04 -17.35 -15.64
C ARG A 169 -0.26 -16.05 -15.54
N GLU A 170 0.76 -15.94 -16.37
CA GLU A 170 1.49 -14.69 -16.57
C GLU A 170 0.78 -13.84 -17.61
N HIS A 171 0.61 -12.55 -17.32
CA HIS A 171 0.00 -11.56 -18.20
C HIS A 171 1.03 -10.52 -18.60
N ALA A 172 1.06 -10.18 -19.89
CA ALA A 172 1.79 -9.01 -20.36
C ALA A 172 1.06 -7.75 -19.88
N LEU A 173 1.82 -6.81 -19.36
CA LEU A 173 1.32 -5.50 -18.98
C LEU A 173 1.52 -4.51 -20.12
N PRO A 174 0.58 -3.59 -20.34
CA PRO A 174 0.77 -2.53 -21.32
C PRO A 174 1.96 -1.65 -20.92
N ASP A 175 2.72 -1.20 -21.92
CA ASP A 175 3.76 -0.21 -21.73
C ASP A 175 3.21 1.19 -21.99
N VAL A 176 3.22 2.05 -20.96
CA VAL A 176 2.76 3.44 -21.09
C VAL A 176 3.55 4.19 -22.16
N GLN A 177 4.80 3.78 -22.44
CA GLN A 177 5.64 4.45 -23.43
C GLN A 177 5.03 4.34 -24.83
N GLU A 178 4.21 3.33 -25.09
CA GLU A 178 3.49 3.19 -26.36
C GLU A 178 2.50 4.34 -26.60
N CYS A 179 1.90 4.91 -25.54
CA CYS A 179 1.04 6.10 -25.63
C CYS A 179 1.79 7.36 -26.07
N PHE A 180 3.11 7.40 -25.90
CA PHE A 180 3.94 8.60 -26.10
C PHE A 180 5.08 8.35 -27.09
N LYS A 181 4.90 7.39 -28.01
CA LYS A 181 5.92 7.02 -28.99
C LYS A 181 6.34 8.23 -29.84
N GLY A 182 7.63 8.58 -29.78
CA GLY A 182 8.19 9.72 -30.49
C GLY A 182 8.10 11.06 -29.75
N VAL A 183 7.60 11.05 -28.50
CA VAL A 183 7.61 12.20 -27.58
C VAL A 183 8.62 11.94 -26.49
N GLU A 184 9.47 12.92 -26.19
CA GLU A 184 10.39 12.82 -25.05
C GLU A 184 9.60 12.76 -23.73
N PRO A 185 9.89 11.83 -22.79
CA PRO A 185 9.15 11.75 -21.54
C PRO A 185 9.09 13.06 -20.75
N ALA A 186 10.12 13.91 -20.90
CA ALA A 186 10.21 15.23 -20.29
C ALA A 186 9.12 16.22 -20.75
N GLU A 187 8.56 16.00 -21.95
CA GLU A 187 7.58 16.88 -22.60
C GLU A 187 6.13 16.44 -22.36
N VAL A 188 5.92 15.21 -21.89
CA VAL A 188 4.58 14.65 -21.65
C VAL A 188 3.89 15.39 -20.50
N THR A 189 2.79 16.05 -20.82
CA THR A 189 1.97 16.74 -19.82
C THR A 189 1.19 15.76 -18.95
N LEU A 190 0.74 16.21 -17.77
CA LEU A 190 -0.08 15.37 -16.90
C LEU A 190 -1.44 15.00 -17.54
N GLU A 191 -2.01 15.92 -18.33
CA GLU A 191 -3.27 15.68 -19.02
C GLU A 191 -3.12 14.58 -20.06
N GLU A 192 -2.09 14.62 -20.90
CA GLU A 192 -1.75 13.55 -21.83
C GLU A 192 -1.49 12.22 -21.10
N PHE A 193 -0.77 12.28 -19.97
CA PHE A 193 -0.54 11.11 -19.11
C PHE A 193 -1.85 10.51 -18.57
N ALA A 194 -2.83 11.34 -18.24
CA ALA A 194 -4.16 10.93 -17.77
C ALA A 194 -5.06 10.37 -18.89
N LEU A 195 -4.87 10.81 -20.13
CA LEU A 195 -5.66 10.37 -21.29
C LEU A 195 -5.20 9.03 -21.88
N CYS A 196 -4.00 8.55 -21.54
CA CYS A 196 -3.51 7.23 -21.92
C CYS A 196 -4.29 6.12 -21.18
N LYS A 197 -5.17 5.41 -21.91
CA LYS A 197 -6.04 4.35 -21.33
C LYS A 197 -5.26 3.15 -20.79
N ASP A 198 -4.12 2.86 -21.40
CA ASP A 198 -3.25 1.74 -21.02
C ASP A 198 -2.32 2.08 -19.85
N ASN A 199 -2.43 3.28 -19.30
CA ASN A 199 -1.62 3.73 -18.19
C ASN A 199 -2.00 3.02 -16.88
N LEU A 200 -1.11 2.17 -16.38
CA LEU A 200 -1.28 1.48 -15.10
C LEU A 200 -1.27 2.43 -13.89
N ALA A 201 -0.97 3.73 -14.06
CA ALA A 201 -1.21 4.72 -13.02
C ALA A 201 -2.71 4.89 -12.73
N LEU A 202 -3.60 4.62 -13.70
CA LEU A 202 -5.05 4.76 -13.54
C LEU A 202 -5.60 3.74 -12.53
N ASN A 203 -6.38 4.24 -11.57
CA ASN A 203 -7.04 3.46 -10.53
C ASN A 203 -6.10 2.43 -9.86
N ARG A 204 -4.84 2.83 -9.66
CA ARG A 204 -3.76 1.94 -9.20
C ARG A 204 -4.08 1.36 -7.83
N GLN A 205 -4.58 2.17 -6.89
CA GLN A 205 -4.84 1.69 -5.52
C GLN A 205 -5.93 0.62 -5.55
N THR A 206 -7.01 0.87 -6.27
CA THR A 206 -8.11 -0.07 -6.44
C THR A 206 -7.63 -1.35 -7.12
N ARG A 207 -6.92 -1.25 -8.25
CA ARG A 207 -6.39 -2.42 -8.97
C ARG A 207 -5.44 -3.25 -8.12
N MET A 208 -4.55 -2.61 -7.35
CA MET A 208 -3.56 -3.31 -6.54
C MET A 208 -4.14 -3.93 -5.26
N LEU A 209 -5.28 -3.44 -4.78
CA LEU A 209 -5.94 -3.98 -3.58
C LEU A 209 -7.05 -4.97 -3.91
N ALA A 210 -7.60 -4.95 -5.12
CA ALA A 210 -8.61 -5.91 -5.56
C ALA A 210 -8.04 -7.30 -5.84
N ASP A 211 -8.93 -8.29 -5.79
CA ASP A 211 -8.70 -9.60 -6.37
C ASP A 211 -9.04 -9.56 -7.88
N LEU A 212 -7.99 -9.46 -8.70
CA LEU A 212 -8.12 -9.35 -10.15
C LEU A 212 -8.66 -10.64 -10.79
N ARG A 213 -8.61 -11.79 -10.09
CA ARG A 213 -9.18 -13.05 -10.60
C ARG A 213 -10.70 -12.95 -10.76
N LEU A 214 -11.36 -12.10 -9.98
CA LEU A 214 -12.80 -11.84 -10.08
C LEU A 214 -13.19 -11.15 -11.39
N VAL A 215 -12.22 -10.57 -12.09
CA VAL A 215 -12.42 -9.87 -13.36
C VAL A 215 -11.53 -10.43 -14.47
N ASN A 216 -11.26 -11.75 -14.44
CA ASN A 216 -10.41 -12.42 -15.44
C ASN A 216 -9.02 -11.77 -15.60
N CYS A 217 -8.46 -11.29 -14.51
CA CYS A 217 -7.14 -10.67 -14.46
C CYS A 217 -7.06 -9.42 -15.36
N TYR A 218 -6.21 -9.46 -16.39
CA TYR A 218 -6.00 -8.36 -17.33
C TYR A 218 -6.73 -8.58 -18.67
N ASP A 219 -7.62 -9.57 -18.73
CA ASP A 219 -8.46 -9.78 -19.90
C ASP A 219 -9.59 -8.74 -19.96
N GLY A 220 -9.84 -8.24 -21.17
CA GLY A 220 -10.85 -7.22 -21.49
C GLY A 220 -12.24 -7.77 -21.78
N SER A 221 -12.48 -9.06 -21.52
CA SER A 221 -13.75 -9.74 -21.82
C SER A 221 -14.96 -9.23 -21.03
N ILE A 222 -14.74 -8.58 -19.88
CA ILE A 222 -15.80 -8.06 -19.01
C ILE A 222 -16.08 -6.59 -19.33
N ASN A 223 -17.37 -6.22 -19.36
CA ASN A 223 -17.80 -4.83 -19.52
C ASN A 223 -17.14 -3.92 -18.47
N GLN A 224 -16.65 -2.75 -18.89
CA GLN A 224 -15.91 -1.83 -18.04
C GLN A 224 -16.67 -1.42 -16.76
N THR A 225 -17.95 -1.07 -16.88
CA THR A 225 -18.77 -0.64 -15.74
C THR A 225 -18.96 -1.78 -14.72
N GLN A 226 -19.18 -3.00 -15.20
CA GLN A 226 -19.25 -4.18 -14.34
C GLN A 226 -17.89 -4.49 -13.69
N ARG A 227 -16.81 -4.41 -14.46
CA ARG A 227 -15.43 -4.60 -14.00
C ARG A 227 -15.10 -3.62 -12.87
N ASP A 228 -15.42 -2.35 -13.07
CA ASP A 228 -15.16 -1.27 -12.11
C ASP A 228 -15.90 -1.50 -10.78
N MET A 229 -17.17 -1.92 -10.82
CA MET A 229 -17.93 -2.27 -9.61
C MET A 229 -17.29 -3.44 -8.85
N ILE A 230 -16.91 -4.51 -9.55
CA ILE A 230 -16.29 -5.69 -8.94
C ILE A 230 -14.95 -5.32 -8.30
N LEU A 231 -14.11 -4.58 -9.02
CA LEU A 231 -12.80 -4.15 -8.53
C LEU A 231 -12.93 -3.25 -7.29
N LEU A 232 -13.80 -2.24 -7.33
CA LEU A 232 -14.00 -1.34 -6.19
C LEU A 232 -14.54 -2.08 -4.97
N HIS A 233 -15.54 -2.95 -5.15
CA HIS A 233 -16.08 -3.75 -4.06
C HIS A 233 -15.04 -4.70 -3.45
N SER A 234 -14.25 -5.37 -4.30
CA SER A 234 -13.17 -6.25 -3.87
C SER A 234 -12.09 -5.48 -3.12
N ALA A 235 -11.64 -4.33 -3.63
CA ALA A 235 -10.63 -3.49 -2.99
C ALA A 235 -11.09 -2.99 -1.61
N LYS A 236 -12.33 -2.49 -1.50
CA LYS A 236 -12.92 -2.07 -0.21
C LYS A 236 -12.98 -3.22 0.78
N THR A 237 -13.41 -4.40 0.32
CA THR A 237 -13.51 -5.62 1.15
C THR A 237 -12.14 -6.06 1.66
N ASN A 238 -11.13 -6.09 0.78
CA ASN A 238 -9.77 -6.48 1.16
C ASN A 238 -9.15 -5.47 2.13
N LEU A 239 -9.26 -4.16 1.84
CA LEU A 239 -8.79 -3.08 2.72
C LEU A 239 -9.45 -3.16 4.11
N HIS A 240 -10.76 -3.43 4.16
CA HIS A 240 -11.50 -3.59 5.40
C HIS A 240 -10.99 -4.76 6.25
N HIS A 241 -10.60 -5.87 5.63
CA HIS A 241 -10.12 -7.06 6.35
C HIS A 241 -8.60 -7.11 6.59
N MET A 242 -7.83 -6.17 6.04
CA MET A 242 -6.40 -6.06 6.34
C MET A 242 -6.15 -5.86 7.83
N ALA A 243 -5.01 -6.39 8.31
CA ALA A 243 -4.55 -6.24 9.69
C ALA A 243 -4.44 -4.75 10.07
N PHE A 244 -3.99 -3.94 9.12
CA PHE A 244 -3.86 -2.49 9.27
C PHE A 244 -3.76 -1.85 7.89
N PHE A 245 -4.23 -0.61 7.77
CA PHE A 245 -3.81 0.28 6.68
C PHE A 245 -3.61 1.69 7.22
N GLY A 246 -2.69 2.43 6.60
CA GLY A 246 -2.46 3.83 6.88
C GLY A 246 -2.87 4.72 5.71
N ILE A 247 -2.94 6.02 5.97
CA ILE A 247 -3.18 7.04 4.94
C ILE A 247 -2.04 8.05 4.99
N ALA A 248 -1.46 8.29 3.81
CA ALA A 248 -0.31 9.14 3.54
C ALA A 248 -0.52 10.62 3.83
N GLU A 249 -1.70 11.04 4.25
CA GLU A 249 -2.04 12.40 4.69
C GLU A 249 -2.15 12.49 6.23
N PHE A 250 -2.22 11.34 6.93
CA PHE A 250 -2.46 11.27 8.37
C PHE A 250 -1.41 10.38 9.06
N PRO A 251 -0.15 10.84 9.19
CA PRO A 251 0.94 9.99 9.66
C PRO A 251 0.82 9.62 11.13
N ASN A 252 0.36 10.55 11.98
CA ASN A 252 0.29 10.31 13.41
C ASN A 252 -0.90 9.41 13.74
N ILE A 253 -2.05 9.63 13.09
CA ILE A 253 -3.19 8.71 13.15
C ILE A 253 -2.75 7.31 12.69
N SER A 254 -2.10 7.21 11.52
CA SER A 254 -1.63 5.94 10.98
C SER A 254 -0.64 5.23 11.92
N GLN A 255 0.31 5.96 12.52
CA GLN A 255 1.22 5.38 13.51
C GLN A 255 0.47 4.85 14.74
N ARG A 256 -0.39 5.66 15.36
CA ARG A 256 -1.15 5.24 16.56
C ARG A 256 -2.02 4.02 16.27
N MET A 257 -2.64 3.98 15.10
CA MET A 257 -3.45 2.85 14.66
C MET A 257 -2.62 1.58 14.46
N PHE A 258 -1.40 1.69 13.91
CA PHE A 258 -0.48 0.55 13.79
C PHE A 258 -0.03 0.05 15.17
N GLU A 259 0.40 0.96 16.05
CA GLU A 259 0.80 0.64 17.42
C GLU A 259 -0.31 -0.11 18.16
N ALA A 260 -1.55 0.34 18.04
CA ALA A 260 -2.72 -0.31 18.63
C ALA A 260 -3.04 -1.68 17.98
N ALA A 261 -3.00 -1.78 16.65
CA ALA A 261 -3.32 -3.01 15.92
C ALA A 261 -2.34 -4.15 16.23
N PHE A 262 -1.04 -3.83 16.36
CA PHE A 262 0.00 -4.82 16.58
C PHE A 262 0.47 -4.90 18.05
N GLY A 263 0.03 -4.00 18.93
CA GLY A 263 0.46 -3.97 20.33
C GLY A 263 1.95 -3.62 20.49
N VAL A 264 2.44 -2.74 19.62
CA VAL A 264 3.85 -2.30 19.53
C VAL A 264 3.95 -0.80 19.68
N GLN A 265 5.15 -0.26 19.86
CA GLN A 265 5.40 1.18 19.91
C GLN A 265 6.52 1.57 18.97
N PHE A 266 6.48 2.78 18.40
CA PHE A 266 7.65 3.34 17.72
C PHE A 266 8.45 4.22 18.68
N ARG A 267 9.77 4.24 18.50
CA ARG A 267 10.72 5.08 19.26
C ARG A 267 10.50 6.58 19.05
N SER A 268 9.97 6.94 17.88
CA SER A 268 9.71 8.32 17.49
C SER A 268 8.36 8.44 16.82
N ARG A 269 7.73 9.60 16.96
CA ARG A 269 6.60 9.99 16.11
C ARG A 269 7.12 10.47 14.76
N PRO A 270 6.33 10.39 13.68
CA PRO A 270 6.68 10.95 12.40
C PRO A 270 6.76 12.47 12.61
N ARG A 271 7.99 13.01 12.66
CA ARG A 271 8.19 14.45 12.76
C ARG A 271 8.11 15.05 11.37
N HIS A 272 7.59 16.28 11.28
CA HIS A 272 7.68 17.11 10.07
C HIS A 272 9.13 17.13 9.59
N ARG A 273 9.45 16.34 8.56
CA ARG A 273 10.71 16.51 7.86
C ARG A 273 10.48 17.70 6.94
N PHE A 274 11.13 18.80 7.26
CA PHE A 274 11.17 20.00 6.42
C PHE A 274 11.38 19.61 4.95
N ASN A 275 10.29 19.59 4.19
CA ASN A 275 10.09 20.17 2.87
C ASN A 275 11.31 20.22 1.92
N ARG A 276 12.10 19.15 1.81
CA ARG A 276 13.08 19.02 0.71
C ARG A 276 12.37 18.83 -0.63
N LEU A 277 11.23 18.13 -0.68
CA LEU A 277 10.45 18.01 -1.91
C LEU A 277 9.77 19.33 -2.30
N SER A 278 9.22 20.13 -1.36
CA SER A 278 8.73 21.48 -1.69
C SER A 278 9.83 22.35 -2.29
N SER A 279 11.08 22.24 -1.82
CA SER A 279 12.22 22.97 -2.43
C SER A 279 12.68 22.40 -3.78
N TYR A 280 12.50 21.10 -4.04
CA TYR A 280 12.91 20.43 -5.27
C TYR A 280 11.84 20.53 -6.36
N LEU A 281 10.56 20.38 -6.00
CA LEU A 281 9.42 20.75 -6.82
C LEU A 281 9.54 22.21 -7.20
N LYS A 282 9.61 23.17 -6.25
CA LYS A 282 9.80 24.61 -6.56
C LYS A 282 11.02 24.94 -7.44
N ARG A 283 12.01 24.06 -7.55
CA ARG A 283 13.21 24.23 -8.40
C ARG A 283 13.14 23.50 -9.74
N SER A 284 12.19 22.59 -9.95
CA SER A 284 11.96 21.98 -11.25
C SER A 284 11.19 22.98 -12.14
N PRO A 285 11.67 23.27 -13.37
CA PRO A 285 10.98 24.17 -14.30
C PRO A 285 9.55 23.69 -14.67
N ILE A 286 9.22 22.43 -14.35
CA ILE A 286 7.89 21.81 -14.52
C ILE A 286 6.93 22.14 -13.35
N SER A 287 7.41 22.68 -12.23
CA SER A 287 6.57 22.98 -11.06
C SER A 287 5.89 24.34 -11.08
N SER A 288 6.34 25.26 -11.95
CA SER A 288 5.79 26.61 -12.05
C SER A 288 4.49 26.67 -12.86
N ASN A 289 4.04 25.56 -13.43
CA ASN A 289 2.69 25.50 -13.97
C ASN A 289 1.72 25.44 -12.80
N THR A 290 1.13 26.57 -12.45
CA THR A 290 -0.18 26.64 -11.80
C THR A 290 -1.13 25.70 -12.54
N TRP A 291 -1.62 24.70 -11.83
CA TRP A 291 -2.39 23.59 -12.38
C TRP A 291 -3.79 24.10 -12.70
N SER A 292 -4.30 23.83 -13.89
CA SER A 292 -5.67 24.22 -14.20
C SER A 292 -6.63 23.34 -13.40
N ALA A 293 -7.73 23.93 -12.91
CA ALA A 293 -8.82 23.18 -12.27
C ALA A 293 -9.38 22.09 -13.21
N GLN A 294 -9.27 22.29 -14.53
CA GLN A 294 -9.66 21.33 -15.55
C GLN A 294 -8.77 20.09 -15.54
N THR A 295 -7.43 20.25 -15.50
CA THR A 295 -6.51 19.11 -15.43
C THR A 295 -6.73 18.29 -14.16
N GLU A 296 -6.97 18.95 -13.02
CA GLU A 296 -7.30 18.24 -11.78
C GLU A 296 -8.61 17.46 -11.91
N ALA A 297 -9.66 18.05 -12.49
CA ALA A 297 -10.93 17.38 -12.73
C ALA A 297 -10.76 16.14 -13.62
N THR A 298 -9.95 16.23 -14.69
CA THR A 298 -9.62 15.10 -15.56
C THR A 298 -8.94 13.99 -14.76
N VAL A 299 -7.94 14.30 -13.94
CA VAL A 299 -7.23 13.30 -13.12
C VAL A 299 -8.18 12.61 -12.14
N ARG A 300 -9.08 13.37 -11.49
CA ARG A 300 -10.11 12.83 -10.59
C ARG A 300 -11.07 11.90 -11.33
N GLN A 301 -11.49 12.26 -12.54
CA GLN A 301 -12.40 11.47 -13.35
C GLN A 301 -11.78 10.14 -13.79
N VAL A 302 -10.55 10.15 -14.29
CA VAL A 302 -9.90 8.92 -14.75
C VAL A 302 -9.47 8.01 -13.58
N ASN A 303 -9.30 8.57 -12.38
CA ASN A 303 -9.03 7.84 -11.13
C ASN A 303 -10.28 7.70 -10.22
N HIS A 304 -11.48 7.69 -10.79
CA HIS A 304 -12.73 7.70 -10.02
C HIS A 304 -12.92 6.51 -9.05
N LEU A 305 -12.30 5.35 -9.30
CA LEU A 305 -12.35 4.24 -8.34
C LEU A 305 -11.43 4.49 -7.16
N ASP A 306 -10.22 4.99 -7.42
CA ASP A 306 -9.28 5.38 -6.37
C ASP A 306 -9.86 6.51 -5.51
N MET A 307 -10.60 7.46 -6.10
CA MET A 307 -11.34 8.49 -5.36
C MET A 307 -12.33 7.88 -4.37
N GLN A 308 -13.14 6.93 -4.81
CA GLN A 308 -14.13 6.25 -3.97
C GLN A 308 -13.52 5.31 -2.93
N LEU A 309 -12.39 4.67 -3.27
CA LEU A 309 -11.65 3.82 -2.35
C LEU A 309 -10.96 4.64 -1.27
N TYR A 310 -10.34 5.77 -1.64
CA TYR A 310 -9.67 6.68 -0.70
C TYR A 310 -10.66 7.25 0.31
N GLU A 311 -11.82 7.74 -0.15
CA GLU A 311 -12.85 8.28 0.76
C GLU A 311 -13.33 7.21 1.74
N TYR A 312 -13.65 6.01 1.23
CA TYR A 312 -14.00 4.86 2.08
C TYR A 312 -12.90 4.51 3.09
N GLY A 313 -11.63 4.50 2.66
CA GLY A 313 -10.49 4.24 3.53
C GLY A 313 -10.34 5.31 4.61
N LYS A 314 -10.55 6.59 4.27
CA LYS A 314 -10.49 7.72 5.19
C LYS A 314 -11.59 7.61 6.26
N GLU A 315 -12.83 7.42 5.84
CA GLU A 315 -13.97 7.19 6.74
C GLU A 315 -13.70 6.03 7.70
N LEU A 316 -13.27 4.87 7.15
CA LEU A 316 -12.99 3.68 7.94
C LEU A 316 -11.83 3.86 8.92
N LEU A 317 -10.76 4.55 8.52
CA LEU A 317 -9.63 4.85 9.41
C LEU A 317 -10.06 5.72 10.58
N PHE A 318 -10.83 6.77 10.29
CA PHE A 318 -11.31 7.72 11.30
C PHE A 318 -12.33 7.10 12.25
N GLU A 319 -13.24 6.27 11.73
CA GLU A 319 -14.17 5.48 12.54
C GLU A 319 -13.41 4.56 13.51
N ARG A 320 -12.42 3.80 13.00
CA ARG A 320 -11.59 2.91 13.82
C ARG A 320 -10.79 3.67 14.87
N PHE A 321 -10.22 4.81 14.49
CA PHE A 321 -9.46 5.67 15.40
C PHE A 321 -10.35 6.20 16.54
N HIS A 322 -11.52 6.73 16.19
CA HIS A 322 -12.49 7.22 17.18
C HIS A 322 -12.95 6.10 18.11
N HIS A 323 -13.25 4.92 17.56
CA HIS A 323 -13.67 3.78 18.36
C HIS A 323 -12.61 3.35 19.39
N LEU A 324 -11.33 3.31 18.99
CA LEU A 324 -10.22 2.86 19.83
C LEU A 324 -9.76 3.90 20.87
N PHE A 325 -9.63 5.16 20.46
CA PHE A 325 -9.03 6.20 21.31
C PHE A 325 -10.05 7.13 21.97
N LYS A 326 -11.34 7.06 21.57
CA LYS A 326 -12.40 7.98 22.04
C LYS A 326 -12.07 9.45 21.79
N GLU A 327 -11.24 9.71 20.77
CA GLU A 327 -10.81 11.02 20.31
C GLU A 327 -11.34 11.26 18.88
N GLY A 328 -11.59 12.50 18.50
CA GLY A 328 -11.80 12.85 17.09
C GLY A 328 -10.47 12.85 16.32
N PRO A 329 -10.44 12.51 15.02
CA PRO A 329 -9.26 12.71 14.21
C PRO A 329 -8.93 14.20 14.17
N ARG A 330 -7.65 14.53 14.38
CA ARG A 330 -7.13 15.87 14.13
C ARG A 330 -6.85 15.98 12.64
N GLU A 331 -7.72 16.67 11.91
CA GLU A 331 -7.60 16.84 10.45
C GLU A 331 -6.50 17.84 10.04
N ASP A 332 -5.85 18.49 11.00
CA ASP A 332 -4.74 19.44 10.81
C ASP A 332 -3.36 18.76 10.67
N GLU A 333 -3.32 17.48 10.32
CA GLU A 333 -2.07 16.77 10.04
C GLU A 333 -1.47 17.21 8.68
N ASP A 334 -0.16 17.44 8.66
CA ASP A 334 0.59 18.01 7.52
C ASP A 334 0.55 17.07 6.30
N PRO A 335 -0.22 17.38 5.24
CA PRO A 335 -0.42 16.49 4.09
C PRO A 335 0.85 16.30 3.25
N ASP A 336 1.89 17.09 3.48
CA ASP A 336 3.15 17.02 2.74
C ASP A 336 4.16 16.03 3.38
N TRP A 337 3.78 15.32 4.45
CA TRP A 337 4.66 14.35 5.10
C TRP A 337 5.04 13.16 4.19
N ALA A 338 4.11 12.70 3.35
CA ALA A 338 4.36 11.66 2.36
C ALA A 338 5.03 12.19 1.08
N ASP A 339 5.05 13.51 0.90
CA ASP A 339 5.90 14.20 -0.09
C ASP A 339 7.36 14.27 0.40
N GLY A 340 7.58 14.20 1.72
CA GLY A 340 8.88 14.14 2.38
C GLY A 340 9.63 12.82 2.17
N ASP A 341 10.17 12.65 0.98
CA ASP A 341 11.15 11.65 0.59
C ASP A 341 10.60 10.23 0.37
N ASP A 342 10.05 10.07 -0.83
CA ASP A 342 10.24 8.89 -1.66
C ASP A 342 11.68 8.88 -2.27
N PHE A 343 12.66 9.49 -1.58
CA PHE A 343 14.11 9.44 -1.85
C PHE A 343 14.61 8.03 -1.53
N PHE A 344 14.42 7.13 -2.48
CA PHE A 344 15.59 6.58 -3.11
C PHE A 344 15.66 7.14 -4.51
N MET A 345 16.46 8.19 -4.63
CA MET A 345 17.16 8.50 -5.87
C MET A 345 18.01 7.26 -6.20
N ASP A 346 17.60 6.48 -7.19
CA ASP A 346 18.58 5.86 -8.08
C ASP A 346 19.25 7.03 -8.81
N ARG A 347 20.27 7.60 -8.17
CA ARG A 347 21.44 8.04 -8.95
C ARG A 347 22.40 6.88 -9.03
#